data_AF-A0A7Y6Y9L0-F1
#
_entry.id   AF-A0A7Y6Y9L0-F1
#
_cell.length_a   1.000
_cell.length_b   1.000
_cell.length_c   1.000
_cell.angle_alpha   90.00
_cell.angle_beta   90.00
_cell.angle_gamma   90.00
#
_symmetry.space_group_name_H-M   'P 1'
#
loop_
_entity.id
_entity.type
_entity.pdbx_description
1 polymer ?
#
loop_
_entity_poly.entity_id
_entity_poly.type
_entity_poly.pdbx_seq_one_letter_code
_entity_poly.pdbx_strand_id
1 'polypeptide(L)'
;DFEYVPNLRTPNAENFSDVQKVLQGDRERVRVLKLREGDLQLFKGRYSMHRVTPTAGPTTRIIALPTYVTNPYLVNRPHHAKAFYGRADAIHHERELSRSDNLTD
;
A
#
# COMPACT_ATOMS: atom_id res chain seq x y z
N ASP A 1 12.73 8.85 -4.15
CA ASP A 1 11.73 8.55 -5.20
C ASP A 1 10.63 7.64 -4.69
N PHE A 2 9.47 7.72 -5.33
CA PHE A 2 8.36 6.77 -5.21
C PHE A 2 8.32 5.93 -6.47
N GLU A 3 8.58 4.64 -6.33
CA GLU A 3 8.52 3.67 -7.42
C GLU A 3 7.23 2.87 -7.31
N TYR A 4 6.52 2.65 -8.42
CA TYR A 4 5.29 1.88 -8.41
C TYR A 4 5.00 1.20 -9.75
N VAL A 5 4.22 0.13 -9.68
CA VAL A 5 3.62 -0.55 -10.84
C VAL A 5 2.11 -0.46 -10.69
N PRO A 6 1.42 0.41 -11.45
CA PRO A 6 -0.02 0.57 -11.34
C PRO A 6 -0.77 -0.66 -11.87
N ASN A 7 -1.90 -0.98 -11.23
CA ASN A 7 -2.78 -2.09 -11.63
C ASN A 7 -2.01 -3.41 -11.81
N LEU A 8 -1.01 -3.66 -10.96
CA LEU A 8 -0.28 -4.92 -10.95
C LEU A 8 -1.20 -6.03 -10.42
N ARG A 9 -2.05 -5.72 -9.45
CA ARG A 9 -3.16 -6.55 -8.98
C ARG A 9 -4.48 -5.92 -9.46
N THR A 10 -5.52 -6.73 -9.59
CA THR A 10 -6.90 -6.28 -9.88
C THR A 10 -7.87 -6.94 -8.91
N PRO A 11 -9.13 -6.46 -8.74
CA PRO A 11 -10.05 -7.01 -7.72
C PRO A 11 -10.23 -8.53 -7.74
N ASN A 12 -10.02 -9.18 -8.90
CA ASN A 12 -10.20 -10.61 -9.10
C ASN A 12 -8.92 -11.34 -9.53
N ALA A 13 -7.77 -10.67 -9.55
CA ALA A 13 -6.52 -11.29 -10.00
C ALA A 13 -5.31 -10.76 -9.24
N GLU A 14 -4.63 -11.69 -8.58
CA GLU A 14 -3.39 -11.45 -7.85
C GLU A 14 -2.20 -11.18 -8.75
N ASN A 15 -2.19 -11.77 -9.95
CA ASN A 15 -1.10 -11.69 -10.91
C ASN A 15 0.27 -12.03 -10.26
N PHE A 16 0.30 -13.08 -9.44
CA PHE A 16 1.49 -13.49 -8.68
C PHE A 16 2.75 -13.62 -9.54
N SER A 17 2.62 -14.11 -10.77
CA SER A 17 3.74 -14.21 -11.72
C SER A 17 4.34 -12.86 -12.07
N ASP A 18 3.52 -11.84 -12.31
CA ASP A 18 4.00 -10.49 -12.65
C ASP A 18 4.51 -9.76 -11.41
N VAL A 19 3.86 -9.97 -10.26
CA VAL A 19 4.36 -9.55 -8.95
C VAL A 19 5.77 -10.10 -8.71
N GLN A 20 5.98 -11.39 -8.95
CA GLN A 20 7.27 -12.05 -8.78
C GLN A 20 8.34 -11.47 -9.70
N LYS A 21 8.03 -11.22 -10.98
CA LYS A 21 8.98 -10.58 -11.91
C LYS A 21 9.49 -9.24 -11.36
N VAL A 22 8.57 -8.38 -10.91
CA VAL A 22 8.92 -7.07 -10.35
C VAL A 22 9.79 -7.22 -9.10
N LEU A 23 9.47 -8.16 -8.21
CA LEU A 23 10.27 -8.46 -7.03
C LEU A 23 11.66 -9.02 -7.37
N GLN A 24 11.78 -9.76 -8.47
CA GLN A 24 13.05 -10.29 -9.00
C GLN A 24 13.85 -9.24 -9.79
N GLY A 25 13.39 -7.99 -9.84
CA GLY A 25 14.12 -6.88 -10.42
C GLY A 25 13.71 -6.53 -11.85
N ASP A 26 12.62 -7.09 -12.37
CA ASP A 26 12.01 -6.58 -13.59
C ASP A 26 11.54 -5.13 -13.39
N ARG A 27 12.00 -4.25 -14.27
CA ARG A 27 11.71 -2.81 -14.22
C ARG A 27 10.90 -2.31 -15.41
N GLU A 28 10.49 -3.17 -16.34
CA GLU A 28 9.81 -2.79 -17.58
C GLU A 28 8.57 -1.92 -17.32
N ARG A 29 7.80 -2.26 -16.27
CA ARG A 29 6.56 -1.57 -15.89
C ARG A 29 6.72 -0.60 -14.71
N VAL A 30 7.92 -0.46 -14.16
CA VAL A 30 8.17 0.40 -12.99
C VAL A 30 8.14 1.86 -13.40
N ARG A 31 7.27 2.62 -12.75
CA ARG A 31 7.20 4.08 -12.87
C ARG A 31 7.88 4.71 -11.67
N VAL A 32 8.67 5.76 -11.91
CA VAL A 32 9.41 6.48 -10.87
C VAL A 32 8.94 7.92 -10.80
N LEU A 33 8.53 8.36 -9.61
CA LEU A 33 8.16 9.73 -9.32
C LEU A 33 9.16 10.34 -8.33
N LYS A 34 9.74 11.49 -8.70
CA LYS A 34 10.55 12.30 -7.79
C LYS A 34 9.63 13.20 -6.98
N LEU A 35 9.46 12.84 -5.70
CA LEU A 35 8.59 13.60 -4.80
C LEU A 35 9.28 14.84 -4.26
N ARG A 36 8.52 15.93 -4.19
CA ARG A 36 8.90 17.21 -3.62
C ARG A 36 8.00 17.53 -2.42
N GLU A 37 8.47 18.44 -1.59
CA GLU A 37 7.66 18.99 -0.51
C GLU A 37 6.38 19.61 -1.08
N GLY A 38 5.23 19.32 -0.46
CA GLY A 38 3.93 19.77 -0.93
C GLY A 38 3.24 18.87 -1.97
N ASP A 39 3.92 17.87 -2.54
CA ASP A 39 3.29 16.93 -3.46
C ASP A 39 2.20 16.10 -2.76
N LEU A 40 1.01 16.04 -3.37
CA LEU A 40 -0.07 15.14 -2.98
C LEU A 40 -0.19 14.00 -4.00
N GLN A 41 -0.12 12.77 -3.53
CA GLN A 41 -0.31 11.57 -4.35
C GLN A 41 -1.62 10.86 -4.01
N LEU A 42 -2.42 10.57 -5.04
CA LEU A 42 -3.60 9.72 -4.94
C LEU A 42 -3.39 8.50 -5.83
N PHE A 43 -3.41 7.32 -5.23
CA PHE A 43 -3.23 6.07 -5.96
C PHE A 43 -3.97 4.91 -5.28
N LYS A 44 -4.27 3.86 -6.05
CA LYS A 44 -4.92 2.65 -5.55
C LYS A 44 -3.87 1.72 -4.95
N GLY A 45 -3.52 1.94 -3.67
CA GLY A 45 -2.47 1.19 -2.96
C GLY A 45 -2.70 -0.33 -2.97
N ARG A 46 -3.96 -0.78 -2.84
CA ARG A 46 -4.36 -2.19 -2.92
C ARG A 46 -3.97 -2.88 -4.24
N TYR A 47 -3.91 -2.13 -5.33
CA TYR A 47 -3.69 -2.65 -6.70
C TYR A 47 -2.32 -2.31 -7.27
N SER A 48 -1.55 -1.47 -6.59
CA SER A 48 -0.28 -0.95 -7.07
C SER A 48 0.82 -1.39 -6.13
N MET A 49 1.73 -2.26 -6.59
CA MET A 49 2.97 -2.50 -5.85
C MET A 49 3.78 -1.22 -5.88
N HIS A 50 4.28 -0.79 -4.73
CA HIS A 50 4.99 0.47 -4.59
C HIS A 50 6.04 0.40 -3.50
N ARG A 51 7.08 1.22 -3.64
CA ARG A 51 8.13 1.41 -2.63
C ARG A 51 8.62 2.85 -2.65
N VAL A 52 9.17 3.28 -1.52
CA VAL A 52 9.96 4.51 -1.45
C VAL A 52 11.43 4.15 -1.34
N THR A 53 12.29 4.95 -1.96
CA THR A 53 13.74 4.83 -1.75
C THR A 53 14.08 5.07 -0.28
N PRO A 54 15.11 4.40 0.27
CA PRO A 54 15.61 4.69 1.61
C PRO A 54 15.90 6.19 1.79
N THR A 55 15.53 6.73 2.95
CA THR A 55 15.83 8.12 3.31
C THR A 55 17.27 8.24 3.79
N ALA A 56 17.99 9.24 3.30
CA ALA A 56 19.38 9.50 3.66
C ALA A 56 19.64 11.02 3.80
N GLY A 57 20.69 11.37 4.53
CA GLY A 57 21.09 12.76 4.77
C GLY A 57 20.48 13.40 6.03
N PRO A 58 20.79 14.68 6.30
CA PRO A 58 20.41 15.35 7.54
C PRO A 58 18.97 15.89 7.56
N THR A 59 18.32 16.01 6.41
CA THR A 59 16.97 16.58 6.31
C THR A 59 15.91 15.52 6.63
N THR A 60 15.02 15.85 7.56
CA THR A 60 13.91 14.96 7.92
C THR A 60 12.83 14.98 6.84
N ARG A 61 12.38 13.80 6.42
CA ARG A 61 11.25 13.64 5.49
C ARG A 61 9.97 13.32 6.27
N ILE A 62 8.99 14.22 6.23
CA ILE A 62 7.68 14.03 6.86
C ILE A 62 6.65 13.71 5.78
N ILE A 63 5.84 12.67 5.99
CA ILE A 63 4.79 12.24 5.06
C ILE A 63 3.52 11.95 5.86
N ALA A 64 2.40 12.52 5.42
CA ALA A 64 1.07 12.10 5.88
C ALA A 64 0.49 11.07 4.89
N LEU A 65 -0.05 9.97 5.41
CA LEU A 65 -0.59 8.86 4.61
C LEU A 65 -2.06 8.60 4.94
N PRO A 66 -2.99 9.51 4.57
CA PRO A 66 -4.41 9.23 4.71
C PRO A 66 -4.82 8.08 3.79
N THR A 67 -5.55 7.11 4.32
CA THR A 67 -6.11 5.98 3.55
C THR A 67 -7.63 6.11 3.52
N TYR A 68 -8.21 5.89 2.35
CA TYR A 68 -9.66 6.00 2.13
C TYR A 68 -10.23 4.65 1.75
N VAL A 69 -11.42 4.36 2.28
CA VAL A 69 -12.22 3.17 1.97
C VAL A 69 -13.66 3.61 1.74
N THR A 70 -14.37 2.94 0.84
CA THR A 70 -15.78 3.25 0.55
C THR A 70 -16.73 2.62 1.56
N ASN A 71 -16.32 1.55 2.23
CA ASN A 71 -17.09 0.92 3.29
C ASN A 71 -16.79 1.61 4.64
N PRO A 72 -17.75 2.34 5.24
CA PRO A 72 -17.52 3.07 6.50
C PRO A 72 -17.33 2.17 7.72
N TYR A 73 -17.64 0.88 7.61
CA TYR A 73 -17.39 -0.11 8.68
C TYR A 73 -16.01 -0.76 8.59
N LEU A 74 -15.28 -0.58 7.48
CA LEU A 74 -13.99 -1.21 7.28
C LEU A 74 -12.90 -0.50 8.09
N VAL A 75 -12.21 -1.26 8.93
CA VAL A 75 -10.98 -0.86 9.61
C VAL A 75 -9.87 -1.88 9.33
N ASN A 76 -8.64 -1.60 9.77
CA ASN A 76 -7.57 -2.59 9.67
C ASN A 76 -7.92 -3.88 10.41
N ARG A 77 -7.54 -5.02 9.84
CA ARG A 77 -7.61 -6.29 10.58
C ARG A 77 -6.67 -6.25 11.78
N PRO A 78 -6.93 -7.03 12.86
CA PRO A 78 -6.13 -6.97 14.07
C PRO A 78 -4.63 -7.17 13.84
N HIS A 79 -4.25 -8.11 12.97
CA HIS A 79 -2.84 -8.37 12.66
C HIS A 79 -2.18 -7.19 11.91
N HIS A 80 -2.89 -6.54 10.98
CA HIS A 80 -2.40 -5.35 10.28
C HIS A 80 -2.26 -4.15 11.20
N ALA A 81 -3.23 -3.90 12.08
CA ALA A 81 -3.12 -2.83 13.07
C ALA A 81 -1.88 -3.01 13.97
N LYS A 82 -1.60 -4.24 14.41
CA LYS A 82 -0.37 -4.57 15.15
C LYS A 82 0.90 -4.34 14.34
N ALA A 83 0.92 -4.74 13.07
CA ALA A 83 2.10 -4.55 12.21
C ALA A 83 2.45 -3.07 11.99
N PHE A 84 1.46 -2.20 11.79
CA PHE A 84 1.69 -0.78 11.51
C PHE A 84 1.79 0.09 12.76
N TYR A 85 0.98 -0.19 13.79
CA TYR A 85 0.81 0.67 14.96
C TYR A 85 1.27 0.02 16.27
N GLY A 86 1.73 -1.23 16.23
CA GLY A 86 2.18 -1.98 17.41
C GLY A 86 1.04 -2.48 18.30
N ARG A 87 -0.23 -2.19 17.99
CA ARG A 87 -1.40 -2.59 18.78
C ARG A 87 -2.66 -2.76 17.93
N ALA A 88 -3.64 -3.47 18.49
CA ALA A 88 -4.99 -3.54 17.95
C ALA A 88 -5.99 -3.22 19.07
N ASP A 89 -6.87 -2.27 18.82
CA ASP A 89 -8.00 -1.93 19.69
C ASP A 89 -9.23 -2.81 19.41
N ALA A 90 -10.20 -2.82 20.32
CA ALA A 90 -11.43 -3.63 20.24
C ALA A 90 -12.15 -3.52 18.89
N ILE A 91 -12.23 -2.32 18.33
CA ILE A 91 -12.86 -2.07 17.02
C ILE A 91 -12.27 -2.91 15.88
N HIS A 92 -10.98 -3.23 15.91
CA HIS A 92 -10.33 -4.05 14.88
C HIS A 92 -10.77 -5.51 14.96
N HIS A 93 -11.10 -5.99 16.16
CA HIS A 93 -11.61 -7.34 16.40
C HIS A 93 -13.11 -7.43 16.11
N GLU A 94 -13.88 -6.44 16.55
CA GLU A 94 -15.33 -6.36 16.31
C GLU A 94 -15.68 -6.26 14.82
N ARG A 95 -14.82 -5.57 14.06
CA ARG A 95 -15.02 -5.30 12.63
C ARG A 95 -13.99 -5.99 11.74
N GLU A 96 -13.60 -7.21 12.12
CA GLU A 96 -12.76 -8.07 11.28
C GLU A 96 -13.58 -8.60 10.09
N LEU A 97 -13.90 -7.69 9.17
CA LEU A 97 -14.73 -7.98 8.01
C LEU A 97 -13.91 -8.62 6.88
N SER A 98 -14.60 -9.41 6.06
CA SER A 98 -14.08 -9.79 4.75
C SER A 98 -13.96 -8.56 3.86
N ARG A 99 -12.92 -8.54 3.01
CA ARG A 99 -12.82 -7.54 1.95
C ARG A 99 -13.84 -7.86 0.85
N SER A 100 -14.21 -6.84 0.09
CA SER A 100 -15.10 -6.99 -1.07
C SER A 100 -14.37 -7.49 -2.33
N ASP A 101 -13.03 -7.54 -2.31
CA ASP A 101 -12.22 -8.10 -3.39
C ASP A 101 -11.86 -9.56 -3.11
N ASN A 102 -11.49 -10.29 -4.15
CA ASN A 102 -11.05 -11.69 -4.05
C ASN A 102 -9.53 -11.80 -3.90
N LEU A 103 -8.91 -10.74 -3.42
CA LEU A 103 -7.47 -10.65 -3.24
C LEU A 103 -7.12 -11.11 -1.82
N THR A 104 -6.02 -11.85 -1.68
CA THR A 104 -5.41 -12.17 -0.40
C THR A 104 -5.01 -10.89 0.32
N ASP A 105 -5.09 -10.90 1.65
CA ASP A 105 -4.51 -9.84 2.47
C ASP A 105 -2.99 -9.86 2.37
#